data_AF-A0A8H1QL09-F1
#
_entry.id   AF-A0A8H1QL09-F1
#
_cell.length_a   1.000
_cell.length_b   1.000
_cell.length_c   1.000
_cell.angle_alpha   90.00
_cell.angle_beta   90.00
_cell.angle_gamma   90.00
#
_symmetry.space_group_name_H-M   'P 1'
#
loop_
_entity.id
_entity.type
_entity.pdbx_description
1 polymer ?
#
loop_
_entity_poly.entity_id
_entity_poly.type
_entity_poly.pdbx_seq_one_letter_code
_entity_poly.pdbx_strand_id
1 'polypeptide(L)'
;MASIEYYLNKYTECLDLTMGEDYGADGSGRTAWGEEEAADPSWGIKQRAVCRDNSGNPLALLTVRDMDAFQAAAKKSGDSFLVGRDFAVVPVSDDAIRQLEPSDLMYLSCESGFTVPSGYEKRTGTVPGCVLTDYLPAD
;
A
#
# COMPACT_ATOMS: atom_id res chain seq x y z
N MET A 1 3.95 9.21 -9.49
CA MET A 1 3.93 7.77 -9.81
C MET A 1 5.31 7.21 -10.09
N ALA A 2 6.05 7.69 -11.09
CA ALA A 2 7.40 7.20 -11.42
C ALA A 2 8.39 7.17 -10.22
N SER A 3 8.25 8.09 -9.27
CA SER A 3 9.03 8.08 -8.02
C SER A 3 8.74 6.87 -7.12
N ILE A 4 7.48 6.44 -7.05
CA ILE A 4 7.05 5.26 -6.27
C ILE A 4 7.55 4.00 -6.98
N GLU A 5 7.37 3.89 -8.28
CA GLU A 5 7.91 2.80 -9.10
C GLU A 5 9.43 2.67 -8.95
N TYR A 6 10.17 3.78 -9.07
CA TYR A 6 11.62 3.80 -8.87
C TYR A 6 12.02 3.40 -7.45
N TYR A 7 11.23 3.78 -6.44
CA TYR A 7 11.46 3.37 -5.06
C TYR A 7 11.25 1.86 -4.90
N LEU A 8 10.13 1.33 -5.39
CA LEU A 8 9.80 -0.10 -5.31
C LEU A 8 10.87 -0.94 -5.98
N ASN A 9 11.32 -0.57 -7.19
CA ASN A 9 12.36 -1.27 -7.96
C ASN A 9 13.73 -1.39 -7.25
N LYS A 10 13.94 -0.75 -6.09
CA LYS A 10 15.13 -1.00 -5.24
C LYS A 10 15.02 -2.27 -4.40
N TYR A 11 13.80 -2.78 -4.21
CA TYR A 11 13.46 -3.82 -3.26
C TYR A 11 12.65 -4.95 -3.91
N THR A 12 11.62 -4.61 -4.70
CA THR A 12 10.75 -5.53 -5.44
C THR A 12 10.56 -5.04 -6.87
N GLU A 13 10.37 -5.95 -7.82
CA GLU A 13 10.12 -5.57 -9.20
C GLU A 13 8.74 -4.90 -9.35
N CYS A 14 8.70 -3.80 -10.10
CA CYS A 14 7.49 -3.08 -10.46
C CYS A 14 7.48 -2.92 -11.97
N LEU A 15 7.00 -3.97 -12.65
CA LEU A 15 6.95 -4.10 -14.10
C LEU A 15 5.61 -3.60 -14.65
N ASP A 16 5.62 -3.18 -15.92
CA ASP A 16 4.41 -2.84 -16.68
C ASP A 16 3.48 -1.86 -15.96
N LEU A 17 4.05 -0.78 -15.39
CA LEU A 17 3.30 0.23 -14.67
C LEU A 17 2.16 0.78 -15.55
N THR A 18 0.94 0.59 -15.09
CA THR A 18 -0.29 0.98 -15.77
C THR A 18 -1.07 1.93 -14.86
N MET A 19 -1.60 3.02 -15.41
CA MET A 19 -2.43 3.93 -14.62
C MET A 19 -3.72 3.24 -14.18
N GLY A 20 -4.25 3.61 -13.01
CA GLY A 20 -5.38 2.90 -12.40
C GLY A 20 -6.63 2.84 -13.29
N GLU A 21 -6.87 3.88 -14.09
CA GLU A 21 -7.98 3.96 -15.05
C GLU A 21 -7.84 3.02 -16.25
N ASP A 22 -6.61 2.62 -16.57
CA ASP A 22 -6.29 1.71 -17.68
C ASP A 22 -6.07 0.25 -17.20
N TYR A 23 -5.94 0.03 -15.89
CA TYR A 23 -5.68 -1.28 -15.31
C TYR A 23 -6.92 -2.18 -15.38
N GLY A 24 -6.74 -3.45 -15.74
CA GLY A 24 -7.84 -4.42 -15.89
C GLY A 24 -8.52 -4.39 -17.27
N ALA A 25 -8.23 -3.38 -18.09
CA ALA A 25 -8.68 -3.31 -19.49
C ALA A 25 -8.05 -4.43 -20.36
N ASP A 26 -6.93 -5.01 -19.91
CA ASP A 26 -6.22 -6.10 -20.59
C ASP A 26 -6.83 -7.50 -20.38
N GLY A 27 -7.85 -7.62 -19.52
CA GLY A 27 -8.54 -8.89 -19.26
C GLY A 27 -7.70 -9.94 -18.52
N SER A 28 -6.60 -9.55 -17.89
CA SER A 28 -5.71 -10.46 -17.14
C SER A 28 -6.36 -11.17 -15.95
N GLY A 29 -7.52 -10.70 -15.47
CA GLY A 29 -8.30 -11.30 -14.39
C GLY A 29 -7.67 -11.16 -13.00
N ARG A 30 -6.48 -10.55 -12.87
CA ARG A 30 -5.82 -10.29 -11.58
C ARG A 30 -6.30 -8.97 -11.00
N THR A 31 -7.01 -9.03 -9.89
CA THR A 31 -7.53 -7.85 -9.20
C THR A 31 -6.42 -7.16 -8.41
N ALA A 32 -6.37 -5.83 -8.50
CA ALA A 32 -5.50 -4.97 -7.70
C ALA A 32 -6.39 -4.06 -6.84
N TRP A 33 -5.99 -3.83 -5.59
CA TRP A 33 -6.78 -3.03 -4.65
C TRP A 33 -6.97 -1.58 -5.12
N GLY A 34 -8.07 -0.92 -4.72
CA GLY A 34 -8.13 0.55 -4.67
C GLY A 34 -8.79 1.27 -5.83
N GLU A 35 -9.52 0.60 -6.72
CA GLU A 35 -10.16 1.28 -7.87
C GLU A 35 -11.25 2.26 -7.40
N GLU A 36 -12.19 1.80 -6.59
CA GLU A 36 -13.28 2.63 -6.06
C GLU A 36 -12.75 3.65 -5.05
N GLU A 37 -11.81 3.23 -4.20
CA GLU A 37 -11.21 4.05 -3.16
C GLU A 37 -10.40 5.21 -3.74
N ALA A 38 -9.69 4.99 -4.84
CA ALA A 38 -8.97 6.06 -5.53
C ALA A 38 -9.91 7.07 -6.21
N ALA A 39 -11.14 6.66 -6.56
CA ALA A 39 -12.16 7.53 -7.13
C ALA A 39 -12.94 8.32 -6.06
N ASP A 40 -12.97 7.84 -4.81
CA ASP A 40 -13.62 8.52 -3.70
C ASP A 40 -12.67 9.57 -3.06
N PRO A 41 -12.98 10.88 -3.16
CA PRO A 41 -12.12 11.93 -2.61
C PRO A 41 -11.96 11.86 -1.08
N SER A 42 -12.84 11.14 -0.36
CA SER A 42 -12.75 10.95 1.09
C SER A 42 -11.53 10.13 1.53
N TRP A 43 -10.92 9.38 0.60
CA TRP A 43 -9.70 8.60 0.85
C TRP A 43 -8.42 9.42 0.80
N GLY A 44 -8.44 10.66 0.32
CA GLY A 44 -7.22 11.47 0.21
C GLY A 44 -6.21 10.95 -0.82
N ILE A 45 -6.59 9.97 -1.65
CA ILE A 45 -5.77 9.46 -2.75
C ILE A 45 -5.79 10.49 -3.90
N LYS A 46 -4.61 10.79 -4.44
CA LYS A 46 -4.46 11.70 -5.58
C LYS A 46 -4.40 10.95 -6.91
N GLN A 47 -3.77 9.79 -6.91
CA GLN A 47 -3.54 8.99 -8.12
C GLN A 47 -3.30 7.55 -7.70
N ARG A 48 -3.84 6.63 -8.51
CA ARG A 48 -3.57 5.20 -8.44
C ARG A 48 -2.88 4.72 -9.71
N ALA A 49 -1.95 3.80 -9.57
CA ALA A 49 -1.42 2.97 -10.64
C ALA A 49 -1.27 1.54 -10.13
N VAL A 50 -0.99 0.62 -11.04
CA VAL A 50 -0.71 -0.77 -10.72
C VAL A 50 0.51 -1.20 -11.53
N CYS A 51 1.44 -1.88 -10.88
CA CYS A 51 2.50 -2.62 -11.57
C CYS A 51 2.46 -4.08 -11.15
N ARG A 52 3.37 -4.89 -11.69
CA ARG A 52 3.46 -6.32 -11.40
C ARG A 52 4.82 -6.67 -10.81
N ASP A 53 4.82 -7.59 -9.84
CA ASP A 53 6.05 -8.27 -9.41
C ASP A 53 6.56 -9.22 -10.51
N ASN A 54 7.73 -9.81 -10.28
CA ASN A 54 8.35 -10.77 -11.21
C ASN A 54 7.49 -12.01 -11.47
N SER A 55 6.58 -12.33 -10.54
CA SER A 55 5.63 -13.44 -10.65
C SER A 55 4.33 -13.03 -11.38
N GLY A 56 4.21 -11.75 -11.77
CA GLY A 56 3.06 -11.19 -12.45
C GLY A 56 1.90 -10.84 -11.50
N ASN A 57 2.11 -10.84 -10.19
CA ASN A 57 1.10 -10.43 -9.21
C ASN A 57 1.02 -8.91 -9.12
N PRO A 58 -0.18 -8.33 -9.03
CA PRO A 58 -0.33 -6.88 -8.96
C PRO A 58 0.13 -6.27 -7.65
N LEU A 59 0.65 -5.05 -7.76
CA LEU A 59 0.95 -4.14 -6.66
C LEU A 59 0.22 -2.83 -6.97
N ALA A 60 -0.75 -2.45 -6.16
CA ALA A 60 -1.37 -1.13 -6.28
C ALA A 60 -0.45 -0.07 -5.68
N LEU A 61 -0.26 1.03 -6.39
CA LEU A 61 0.55 2.18 -6.00
C LEU A 61 -0.37 3.39 -5.88
N LEU A 62 -0.35 4.05 -4.72
CA LEU A 62 -1.21 5.18 -4.41
C LEU A 62 -0.35 6.39 -4.07
N THR A 63 -0.45 7.48 -4.82
CA THR A 63 0.01 8.78 -4.29
C THR A 63 -1.08 9.32 -3.37
N VAL A 64 -0.71 9.72 -2.16
CA VAL A 64 -1.64 10.19 -1.12
C VAL A 64 -1.39 11.67 -0.88
N ARG A 65 -2.40 12.52 -1.14
CA ARG A 65 -2.30 13.97 -0.89
C ARG A 65 -2.67 14.35 0.53
N ASP A 66 -3.44 13.51 1.21
CA ASP A 66 -3.94 13.74 2.57
C ASP A 66 -3.84 12.42 3.34
N MET A 67 -2.78 12.28 4.12
CA MET A 67 -2.50 11.06 4.88
C MET A 67 -3.45 10.89 6.06
N ASP A 68 -4.02 11.98 6.59
CA ASP A 68 -4.98 11.91 7.69
C ASP A 68 -6.33 11.37 7.19
N ALA A 69 -6.79 11.86 6.03
CA ALA A 69 -7.95 11.32 5.34
C ALA A 69 -7.75 9.84 4.96
N PHE A 70 -6.57 9.48 4.44
CA PHE A 70 -6.24 8.11 4.08
C PHE A 70 -6.30 7.16 5.27
N GLN A 71 -5.65 7.50 6.39
CA GLN A 71 -5.71 6.69 7.61
C GLN A 71 -7.13 6.60 8.20
N ALA A 72 -7.93 7.67 8.07
CA ALA A 72 -9.32 7.66 8.56
C ALA A 72 -10.21 6.74 7.71
N ALA A 73 -10.03 6.75 6.39
CA ALA A 73 -10.73 5.88 5.46
C ALA A 73 -10.32 4.42 5.65
N ALA A 74 -9.00 4.14 5.72
CA ALA A 74 -8.44 2.83 6.05
C ALA A 74 -9.02 2.24 7.34
N LYS A 75 -9.07 3.06 8.41
CA LYS A 75 -9.70 2.65 9.67
C LYS A 75 -11.17 2.28 9.53
N LYS A 76 -11.91 3.01 8.69
CA LYS A 76 -13.35 2.78 8.48
C LYS A 76 -13.61 1.54 7.63
N SER A 77 -12.77 1.27 6.63
CA SER A 77 -12.88 0.07 5.80
C SER A 77 -12.35 -1.18 6.49
N GLY A 78 -11.40 -1.00 7.42
CA GLY A 78 -10.68 -2.11 8.07
C GLY A 78 -9.45 -2.55 7.28
N ASP A 79 -9.08 -1.82 6.22
CA ASP A 79 -7.91 -2.13 5.41
C ASP A 79 -6.60 -1.71 6.10
N SER A 80 -5.53 -2.41 5.75
CA SER A 80 -4.17 -2.11 6.18
C SER A 80 -3.26 -1.95 4.97
N PHE A 81 -2.21 -1.15 5.11
CA PHE A 81 -1.42 -0.68 3.97
C PHE A 81 0.06 -0.62 4.30
N LEU A 82 0.92 -0.85 3.31
CA LEU A 82 2.31 -0.41 3.38
C LEU A 82 2.35 1.08 3.01
N VAL A 83 2.79 1.94 3.92
CA VAL A 83 2.80 3.39 3.70
C VAL A 83 4.21 3.96 3.75
N GLY A 84 4.49 4.83 2.79
CA GLY A 84 5.59 5.78 2.86
C GLY A 84 5.11 7.14 3.39
N ARG A 85 5.92 8.18 3.18
CA ARG A 85 5.60 9.53 3.66
C ARG A 85 4.33 10.12 3.03
N ASP A 86 4.16 9.94 1.72
CA ASP A 86 3.12 10.55 0.89
C ASP A 86 2.55 9.57 -0.15
N PHE A 87 2.72 8.28 0.10
CA PHE A 87 2.24 7.22 -0.77
C PHE A 87 1.92 5.95 0.01
N ALA A 88 1.15 5.06 -0.61
CA ALA A 88 0.86 3.73 -0.09
C ALA A 88 1.01 2.69 -1.21
N VAL A 89 1.30 1.45 -0.80
CA VAL A 89 1.54 0.29 -1.65
C VAL A 89 0.71 -0.86 -1.12
N VAL A 90 0.02 -1.57 -2.01
CA VAL A 90 -0.79 -2.75 -1.68
C VAL A 90 -0.36 -3.90 -2.57
N PRO A 91 0.66 -4.68 -2.14
CA PRO A 91 1.01 -5.93 -2.80
C PRO A 91 -0.07 -6.97 -2.52
N VAL A 92 -0.40 -7.81 -3.51
CA VAL A 92 -1.29 -8.97 -3.29
C VAL A 92 -0.52 -10.25 -2.95
N SER A 93 0.81 -10.24 -3.11
CA SER A 93 1.66 -11.40 -2.88
C SER A 93 2.55 -11.22 -1.66
N ASP A 94 2.60 -12.28 -0.88
CA ASP A 94 3.49 -12.47 0.26
C ASP A 94 4.97 -12.27 -0.06
N ASP A 95 5.38 -12.72 -1.24
CA ASP A 95 6.76 -12.57 -1.70
C ASP A 95 7.12 -11.10 -1.94
N ALA A 96 6.19 -10.30 -2.47
CA ALA A 96 6.41 -8.86 -2.62
C ALA A 96 6.46 -8.15 -1.25
N ILE A 97 5.65 -8.57 -0.28
CA ILE A 97 5.71 -8.05 1.10
C ILE A 97 7.09 -8.35 1.71
N ARG A 98 7.55 -9.61 1.64
CA ARG A 98 8.88 -10.02 2.14
C ARG A 98 10.02 -9.26 1.46
N GLN A 99 9.92 -9.02 0.16
CA GLN A 99 10.91 -8.22 -0.58
C GLN A 99 10.95 -6.75 -0.16
N LEU A 100 9.83 -6.22 0.36
CA LEU A 100 9.71 -4.84 0.85
C LEU A 100 10.10 -4.68 2.32
N GLU A 101 10.31 -5.75 3.08
CA GLU A 101 10.79 -5.70 4.47
C GLU A 101 12.06 -4.84 4.69
N PRO A 102 13.11 -4.87 3.84
CA PRO A 102 14.29 -4.02 4.03
C PRO A 102 14.07 -2.55 3.65
N SER A 103 12.86 -2.16 3.25
CA SER A 103 12.53 -0.78 2.87
C SER A 103 12.18 0.08 4.09
N ASP A 104 11.93 1.37 3.83
CA ASP A 104 11.46 2.33 4.85
C ASP A 104 9.92 2.40 4.91
N LEU A 105 9.21 1.44 4.29
CA LEU A 105 7.75 1.38 4.37
C LEU A 105 7.32 0.94 5.76
N MET A 106 6.22 1.53 6.23
CA MET A 106 5.60 1.17 7.49
C MET A 106 4.25 0.51 7.21
N TYR A 107 3.96 -0.61 7.86
CA TYR A 107 2.63 -1.17 7.90
C TYR A 107 1.71 -0.31 8.77
N LEU A 108 0.68 0.25 8.14
CA LEU A 108 -0.44 0.95 8.75
C LEU A 108 -1.53 -0.07 9.08
N SER A 109 -1.86 -0.20 10.36
CA SER A 109 -3.03 -0.96 10.82
C SER A 109 -3.80 -0.19 11.87
N CYS A 110 -5.13 -0.27 11.79
CA CYS A 110 -6.05 0.29 12.77
C CYS A 110 -6.88 -0.81 13.48
N GLU A 111 -6.48 -2.07 13.32
CA GLU A 111 -7.16 -3.21 13.91
C GLU A 111 -7.00 -3.23 15.43
N SER A 112 -8.11 -3.44 16.13
CA SER A 112 -8.09 -3.58 17.59
C SER A 112 -7.37 -4.86 17.99
N GLY A 113 -6.31 -4.76 18.77
CA GLY A 113 -5.56 -5.92 19.27
C GLY A 113 -4.37 -6.32 18.40
N PHE A 114 -4.09 -5.60 17.31
CA PHE A 114 -2.85 -5.79 16.54
C PHE A 114 -1.61 -5.65 17.44
N THR A 115 -0.81 -6.71 17.47
CA THR A 115 0.42 -6.77 18.27
C THR A 115 1.64 -6.72 17.37
N VAL A 116 2.58 -5.84 17.73
CA VAL A 116 3.86 -5.72 17.03
C VAL A 116 4.88 -6.55 17.81
N PRO A 117 5.58 -7.51 17.19
CA PRO A 117 6.59 -8.30 17.87
C PRO A 117 7.72 -7.42 18.43
N SER A 118 8.38 -7.90 19.49
CA SER A 118 9.53 -7.18 20.05
C SER A 118 10.66 -7.07 19.04
N GLY A 119 11.27 -5.89 18.94
CA GLY A 119 12.39 -5.62 18.02
C GLY A 119 12.01 -4.77 16.81
N TYR A 120 10.72 -4.63 16.53
CA TYR A 120 10.19 -3.75 15.50
C TYR A 120 9.87 -2.36 16.03
N GLU A 121 10.06 -1.36 15.20
CA GLU A 121 9.64 0.01 15.47
C GLU A 121 8.12 0.12 15.45
N LYS A 122 7.56 0.83 16.42
CA LYS A 122 6.13 1.15 16.48
C LYS A 122 5.92 2.63 16.74
N ARG A 123 5.12 3.27 15.90
CA ARG A 123 4.69 4.67 16.02
C ARG A 123 3.17 4.76 16.01
N THR A 124 2.64 5.85 16.54
CA THR A 124 1.21 6.15 16.45
C THR A 124 0.89 6.66 15.04
N GLY A 125 -0.22 6.22 14.45
CA GLY A 125 -0.78 6.83 13.25
C GLY A 125 -1.28 8.26 13.54
N THR A 126 -1.64 8.99 12.49
CA THR A 126 -2.23 10.33 12.64
C THR A 126 -3.68 10.25 13.11
N VAL A 127 -4.34 9.12 12.87
CA VAL A 127 -5.69 8.83 13.37
C VAL A 127 -5.63 8.03 14.68
N PRO A 128 -6.36 8.43 15.74
CA PRO A 128 -6.37 7.71 17.00
C PRO A 128 -6.76 6.24 16.84
N GLY A 129 -5.96 5.34 17.42
CA GLY A 129 -6.16 3.89 17.34
C GLY A 129 -5.48 3.22 16.15
N CYS A 130 -4.91 3.98 15.22
CA CYS A 130 -4.03 3.45 14.18
C CYS A 130 -2.58 3.42 14.66
N VAL A 131 -1.82 2.46 14.14
CA VAL A 131 -0.39 2.30 14.41
C VAL A 131 0.36 2.15 13.09
N LEU A 132 1.62 2.58 13.12
CA LEU A 132 2.59 2.38 12.06
C LEU A 132 3.72 1.51 12.61
N THR A 133 4.14 0.50 11.87
CA THR A 133 5.23 -0.40 12.28
C THR A 133 6.08 -0.83 11.10
N ASP A 134 7.37 -1.07 11.29
CA ASP A 134 8.25 -1.64 10.26
C ASP A 134 8.11 -3.19 10.15
N TYR A 135 7.38 -3.80 11.09
CA TYR A 135 6.87 -5.17 10.94
C TYR A 135 5.85 -5.26 9.79
N LEU A 136 6.19 -5.93 8.69
CA LEU A 136 5.28 -6.14 7.56
C LEU A 136 4.69 -7.56 7.61
N PRO A 137 3.41 -7.74 8.01
CA PRO A 137 2.79 -9.06 8.03
C PRO A 137 2.61 -9.59 6.59
N ALA A 138 3.00 -10.83 6.38
CA ALA A 138 2.72 -11.62 5.19
C ALA A 138 1.78 -12.77 5.61
N ASP A 139 0.72 -13.04 4.83
CA ASP A 139 -0.38 -13.98 5.11
C ASP A 139 -0.26 -15.31 4.36
#